data_AF-A0A971ZUC8-F1
#
_entry.id   AF-A0A971ZUC8-F1
#
_cell.length_a   1.000
_cell.length_b   1.000
_cell.length_c   1.000
_cell.angle_alpha   90.00
_cell.angle_beta   90.00
_cell.angle_gamma   90.00
#
_symmetry.space_group_name_H-M   'P 1'
#
loop_
_entity.id
_entity.type
_entity.pdbx_description
1 polymer ?
#
loop_
_entity_poly.entity_id
_entity_poly.type
_entity_poly.pdbx_seq_one_letter_code
_entity_poly.pdbx_strand_id
1 'polypeptide(L)'
;MRQWGVHAYAGDGDIAEYDHHARGLTERLTEQQHHFTGTVLATTHVHLDEHLCAEMIMVRGKGKDIKALADKLQREKGVLHAKLAASSTGRTLR
;
A
#
# COMPACT_ATOMS: atom_id res chain seq x y z
N MET A 1 22.25 2.77 -11.84
CA MET A 1 20.97 2.10 -11.47
C MET A 1 20.47 2.69 -10.17
N ARG A 2 19.39 3.47 -10.20
CA ARG A 2 18.89 4.19 -9.01
C ARG A 2 18.05 3.23 -8.16
N GLN A 3 18.62 2.85 -7.03
CA GLN A 3 18.00 2.07 -5.97
C GLN A 3 17.07 2.96 -5.16
N TRP A 4 15.78 2.93 -5.49
CA TRP A 4 14.70 3.51 -4.69
C TRP A 4 14.36 2.51 -3.58
N GLY A 5 13.96 2.96 -2.39
CA GLY A 5 13.54 2.04 -1.34
C GLY A 5 12.99 2.74 -0.11
N VAL A 6 12.03 2.05 0.51
CA VAL A 6 11.22 2.41 1.70
C VAL A 6 10.33 3.62 1.50
N HIS A 7 9.04 3.38 1.33
CA HIS A 7 8.02 4.40 1.49
C HIS A 7 6.87 3.83 2.33
N ALA A 8 6.71 4.40 3.52
CA ALA A 8 5.42 4.62 4.15
C ALA A 8 5.63 5.81 5.07
N TYR A 9 4.93 6.90 4.78
CA TYR A 9 4.74 7.97 5.74
C TYR A 9 3.38 7.78 6.39
N ALA A 10 3.39 7.70 7.72
CA ALA A 10 2.24 8.12 8.50
C ALA A 10 2.08 9.63 8.30
N GLY A 11 1.06 10.01 7.52
CA GLY A 11 0.74 11.39 7.13
C GLY A 11 0.08 11.41 5.76
N ASP A 12 -1.26 11.38 5.74
CA ASP A 12 -2.18 11.61 4.61
C ASP A 12 -1.86 10.91 3.27
N GLY A 13 -1.12 9.80 3.34
CA GLY A 13 -0.20 9.42 2.26
C GLY A 13 -0.59 8.22 1.44
N ASP A 14 -0.82 7.06 2.05
CA ASP A 14 -1.18 5.79 1.39
C ASP A 14 -2.23 5.08 2.26
N ILE A 15 -3.43 5.65 2.28
CA ILE A 15 -4.57 5.06 2.97
C ILE A 15 -5.43 4.41 1.90
N ALA A 16 -5.49 3.08 1.90
CA ALA A 16 -6.60 2.38 1.24
C ALA A 16 -7.80 2.48 2.17
N GLU A 17 -8.73 3.38 1.86
CA GLU A 17 -10.02 3.42 2.54
C GLU A 17 -10.94 2.43 1.86
N TYR A 18 -11.51 1.49 2.60
CA TYR A 18 -12.46 0.55 2.03
C TYR A 18 -13.51 0.03 3.00
N ASP A 19 -14.64 -0.38 2.43
CA ASP A 19 -15.72 -1.05 3.14
C ASP A 19 -15.36 -2.52 3.35
N HIS A 20 -15.19 -2.96 4.59
CA HIS A 20 -14.85 -4.37 4.89
C HIS A 20 -16.04 -5.33 4.73
N HIS A 21 -17.28 -4.82 4.60
CA HIS A 21 -18.42 -5.61 4.17
C HIS A 21 -18.41 -5.86 2.65
N ALA A 22 -17.55 -5.17 1.89
CA ALA A 22 -17.35 -5.46 0.48
C ALA A 22 -16.80 -6.88 0.33
N ARG A 23 -17.67 -7.79 -0.11
CA ARG A 23 -17.40 -9.22 -0.12
C ARG A 23 -16.10 -9.55 -0.86
N GLY A 24 -15.17 -10.17 -0.12
CA GLY A 24 -13.89 -10.65 -0.66
C GLY A 24 -12.83 -9.58 -0.86
N LEU A 25 -13.06 -8.32 -0.47
CA LEU A 25 -12.09 -7.24 -0.73
C LEU A 25 -10.81 -7.43 0.08
N THR A 26 -10.91 -7.72 1.37
CA THR A 26 -9.75 -7.96 2.24
C THR A 26 -8.89 -9.12 1.72
N GLU A 27 -9.52 -10.20 1.27
CA GLU A 27 -8.81 -11.35 0.67
C GLU A 27 -8.11 -10.97 -0.63
N ARG A 28 -8.75 -10.20 -1.52
CA ARG A 28 -8.13 -9.75 -2.77
C ARG A 28 -6.97 -8.78 -2.51
N LEU A 29 -7.11 -7.85 -1.57
CA LEU A 29 -6.03 -6.93 -1.19
C LEU A 29 -4.83 -7.71 -0.62
N THR A 30 -5.10 -8.70 0.23
CA THR A 30 -4.07 -9.59 0.78
C THR A 30 -3.40 -10.40 -0.34
N GLU A 31 -4.16 -10.93 -1.30
CA GLU A 31 -3.63 -11.66 -2.44
C GLU A 31 -2.73 -10.78 -3.32
N GLN A 32 -3.16 -9.55 -3.64
CA GLN A 32 -2.30 -8.59 -4.35
C GLN A 32 -1.01 -8.34 -3.58
N GLN A 33 -1.06 -8.16 -2.26
CA GLN A 33 0.14 -7.96 -1.43
C GLN A 33 1.04 -9.20 -1.39
N HIS A 34 0.46 -10.40 -1.33
CA HIS A 34 1.19 -11.68 -1.32
C HIS A 34 2.00 -11.91 -2.61
N HIS A 35 1.54 -11.43 -3.76
CA HIS A 35 2.32 -11.47 -4.99
C HIS A 35 3.57 -10.57 -4.96
N PHE A 36 3.66 -9.66 -3.98
CA PHE A 36 4.76 -8.71 -3.81
C PHE A 36 5.49 -8.93 -2.47
N THR A 37 5.56 -10.17 -1.96
CA THR A 37 6.24 -10.55 -0.70
C THR A 37 7.69 -10.06 -0.56
N GLY A 38 8.40 -9.82 -1.67
CA GLY A 38 9.76 -9.23 -1.64
C GLY A 38 9.79 -7.69 -1.61
N THR A 39 8.64 -7.03 -1.76
CA THR A 39 8.46 -5.58 -1.77
C THR A 39 7.66 -5.09 -0.56
N VAL A 40 6.62 -5.83 -0.15
CA VAL A 40 5.82 -5.52 1.04
C VAL A 40 6.58 -5.95 2.30
N LEU A 41 6.78 -5.00 3.21
CA LEU A 41 7.48 -5.18 4.48
C LEU A 41 6.51 -5.43 5.64
N ALA A 42 5.40 -4.70 5.66
CA ALA A 42 4.41 -4.73 6.71
C ALA A 42 3.12 -4.05 6.24
N THR A 43 2.00 -4.41 6.84
CA THR A 43 0.71 -3.81 6.55
C THR A 43 0.03 -3.51 7.87
N THR A 44 -0.51 -2.29 8.00
CA THR A 44 -1.27 -1.86 9.17
C THR A 44 -2.69 -1.59 8.73
N HIS A 45 -3.64 -2.29 9.37
CA HIS A 45 -5.07 -2.13 9.16
C HIS A 45 -5.70 -1.45 10.38
N VAL A 46 -6.53 -0.45 10.15
CA VAL A 46 -7.24 0.31 11.20
C VAL A 46 -8.71 0.39 10.84
N HIS A 47 -9.59 0.03 11.78
CA HIS A 47 -11.03 0.29 11.63
C HIS A 47 -11.30 1.77 11.94
N LEU A 48 -11.84 2.51 10.96
CA LEU A 48 -12.22 3.92 11.12
C LEU A 48 -13.63 4.04 11.70
N ASP A 49 -14.55 3.19 11.26
CA ASP A 49 -15.90 3.04 11.79
C ASP A 49 -16.44 1.61 11.54
N GLU A 50 -17.76 1.41 11.72
CA GLU A 50 -18.45 0.12 11.55
C GLU A 50 -18.39 -0.43 10.11
N HIS A 51 -17.99 0.35 9.12
CA HIS A 51 -17.93 -0.06 7.72
C HIS A 51 -16.55 0.23 7.10
N LEU A 52 -15.94 1.36 7.44
CA LEU A 52 -14.69 1.84 6.84
C LEU A 52 -13.45 1.36 7.57
N CYS A 53 -12.48 0.92 6.79
CA CYS A 53 -11.13 0.61 7.22
C CYS A 53 -10.12 1.46 6.47
N ALA A 54 -9.01 1.76 7.13
CA ALA A 54 -7.81 2.37 6.57
C ALA A 54 -6.68 1.35 6.60
N GLU A 55 -6.02 1.14 5.46
CA GLU A 55 -4.88 0.25 5.36
C GLU A 55 -3.64 0.97 4.82
N MET A 56 -2.52 0.83 5.54
CA MET A 56 -1.21 1.38 5.19
C MET A 56 -0.23 0.26 4.87
N ILE A 57 0.41 0.32 3.70
CA ILE A 57 1.29 -0.74 3.20
C ILE A 57 2.75 -0.26 3.13
N MET A 58 3.53 -0.79 4.05
CA MET A 58 4.99 -0.91 4.13
C MET A 58 5.68 -1.35 2.86
N VAL A 59 6.30 -0.52 2.00
CA VAL A 59 7.00 -1.05 0.81
C VAL A 59 8.45 -0.65 0.66
N ARG A 60 9.31 -1.58 0.21
CA ARG A 60 10.71 -1.35 -0.18
C ARG A 60 11.06 -2.21 -1.38
N GLY A 61 11.45 -1.58 -2.48
CA GLY A 61 11.83 -2.30 -3.69
C GLY A 61 12.11 -1.33 -4.83
N LYS A 62 12.24 -1.87 -6.05
CA LYS A 62 12.40 -1.03 -7.24
C LYS A 62 11.12 -0.21 -7.44
N GLY A 63 11.26 1.06 -7.80
CA GLY A 63 10.10 1.94 -8.00
C GLY A 63 9.07 1.41 -8.99
N LYS A 64 9.49 0.66 -10.01
CA LYS A 64 8.59 -0.02 -10.95
C LYS A 64 7.70 -1.08 -10.29
N ASP A 65 8.23 -1.83 -9.34
CA ASP A 65 7.52 -2.93 -8.67
C ASP A 65 6.56 -2.33 -7.63
N ILE A 66 7.00 -1.29 -6.91
CA ILE A 66 6.15 -0.50 -6.00
C ILE A 66 4.98 0.14 -6.75
N LYS A 67 5.25 0.79 -7.89
CA LYS A 67 4.20 1.43 -8.69
C LYS A 67 3.20 0.40 -9.22
N ALA A 68 3.67 -0.77 -9.65
CA ALA A 68 2.80 -1.85 -10.11
C ALA A 68 1.87 -2.37 -8.99
N LEU A 69 2.38 -2.50 -7.76
CA LEU A 69 1.56 -2.85 -6.60
C LEU A 69 0.51 -1.77 -6.32
N ALA A 70 0.92 -0.50 -6.23
CA ALA A 70 0.01 0.63 -5.99
C ALA A 70 -1.11 0.71 -7.06
N ASP A 71 -0.75 0.51 -8.34
CA ASP A 71 -1.73 0.51 -9.44
C ASP A 71 -2.73 -0.64 -9.37
N LYS A 72 -2.30 -1.81 -8.86
CA LYS A 72 -3.20 -2.95 -8.63
C LYS A 72 -4.16 -2.66 -7.49
N LEU A 73 -3.65 -2.19 -6.35
CA LEU A 73 -4.45 -1.88 -5.16
C LEU A 73 -5.49 -0.80 -5.46
N GLN A 74 -5.09 0.28 -6.15
CA GLN A 74 -5.99 1.38 -6.50
C GLN A 74 -7.12 0.97 -7.47
N ARG A 75 -6.96 -0.14 -8.20
CA ARG A 75 -7.97 -0.68 -9.13
C ARG A 75 -8.86 -1.75 -8.50
N GLU A 76 -8.59 -2.18 -7.27
CA GLU A 76 -9.41 -3.17 -6.59
C GLU A 76 -10.81 -2.60 -6.32
N LYS A 77 -11.83 -3.34 -6.74
CA LYS A 77 -13.23 -2.90 -6.57
C LYS A 77 -13.58 -2.79 -5.09
N GLY A 78 -13.92 -1.59 -4.63
CA GLY A 78 -14.28 -1.31 -3.24
C GLY A 78 -13.20 -0.55 -2.47
N VAL A 79 -12.03 -0.33 -3.06
CA VAL A 79 -11.10 0.71 -2.61
C VAL A 79 -11.68 2.07 -2.98
N LEU A 80 -11.93 2.91 -1.97
CA LEU A 80 -12.53 4.25 -2.10
C LEU A 80 -11.47 5.28 -2.47
N HIS A 81 -10.33 5.22 -1.80
CA HIS A 81 -9.17 6.05 -2.04
C HIS A 81 -7.91 5.23 -1.81
N ALA A 82 -6.88 5.45 -2.62
CA ALA A 82 -5.54 4.94 -2.42
C ALA A 82 -4.56 5.90 -3.10
N LYS A 83 -3.41 6.14 -2.49
CA LYS A 83 -2.35 7.00 -3.03
C LYS A 83 -1.02 6.29 -2.84
N LEU A 84 0.00 6.77 -3.57
CA LEU A 84 1.39 6.34 -3.44
C LEU A 84 2.24 7.55 -3.07
N ALA A 85 2.87 7.49 -1.91
CA ALA A 85 3.91 8.40 -1.48
C ALA A 85 5.28 7.73 -1.68
N ALA A 86 6.24 8.44 -2.29
CA ALA A 86 7.55 7.88 -2.61
C ALA A 86 8.73 8.80 -2.27
N SER A 87 9.78 8.26 -1.63
CA SER A 87 11.03 8.92 -1.19
C SER A 87 12.25 7.97 -1.06
N SER A 88 13.48 8.43 -1.22
CA SER A 88 14.66 7.53 -1.14
C SER A 88 14.86 6.86 0.24
N THR A 89 15.66 5.78 0.31
CA THR A 89 16.10 5.15 1.60
C THR A 89 16.97 6.05 2.49
N GLY A 90 17.21 7.30 2.09
CA GLY A 90 18.09 8.24 2.79
C GLY A 90 19.59 7.96 2.63
N ARG A 91 20.00 6.82 2.06
CA ARG A 91 21.44 6.49 1.84
C ARG A 91 22.18 7.48 0.95
N THR A 92 21.44 8.18 0.08
CA THR A 92 21.98 9.19 -0.86
C THR A 92 21.63 10.62 -0.45
N LEU A 93 21.02 10.82 0.73
CA LEU A 93 20.65 12.12 1.29
C LEU A 93 21.57 12.54 2.45
N ARG A 94 22.64 11.76 2.67
CA ARG A 94 23.72 12.05 3.63
C ARG A 94 24.94 12.56 2.90
#